data_AF-A0A0N4U3E9-F1
#
_entry.id   AF-A0A0N4U3E9-F1
#
_cell.length_a   1.000
_cell.length_b   1.000
_cell.length_c   1.000
_cell.angle_alpha   90.00
_cell.angle_beta   90.00
_cell.angle_gamma   90.00
#
_symmetry.space_group_name_H-M   'P 1'
#
loop_
_entity.id
_entity.type
_entity.pdbx_description
1 polymer ?
#
loop_
_entity_poly.entity_id
_entity_poly.type
_entity_poly.pdbx_seq_one_letter_code
_entity_poly.pdbx_strand_id
1 'polypeptide(L)'
;MEKVKDGCRQFTAGGTAGLVEVCIMHPLDLLKTRLQIGSHYKGLIDCIFQTFRNEGPTAFYKGILPPLLAETPKRATKFFTFEVYKDLFNKPSIDPSLSLSLAGLCCGLTEAVVVNPFEQKSSAALAREIVRIDGIGKKGLYCGLTSTLARNGTWNMIYFGLYHNIKLYVPDAAENPMTNLFGRVALGFTAGTLASVANIPFDVAKSRVQGPQPELGIRKYHGCWQSMKLIYKEEG
;
A
#
# COMPACT_ATOMS: atom_id res chain seq x y z
N MET A 1 16.27 -9.31 -24.71
CA MET A 1 14.80 -9.27 -24.96
C MET A 1 14.01 -10.11 -23.97
N GLU A 2 14.50 -11.27 -23.53
CA GLU A 2 13.79 -12.17 -22.61
C GLU A 2 13.47 -11.53 -21.24
N LYS A 3 14.44 -10.84 -20.63
CA LYS A 3 14.23 -10.11 -19.36
C LYS A 3 13.13 -9.04 -19.42
N VAL A 4 13.01 -8.34 -20.54
CA VAL A 4 11.95 -7.33 -20.73
C VAL A 4 10.59 -8.02 -20.85
N LYS A 5 10.52 -9.18 -21.53
CA LYS A 5 9.31 -9.98 -21.60
C LYS A 5 8.89 -10.48 -20.21
N ASP A 6 9.82 -10.96 -19.40
CA ASP A 6 9.52 -11.41 -18.04
C ASP A 6 9.04 -10.27 -17.14
N GLY A 7 9.68 -9.10 -17.21
CA GLY A 7 9.21 -7.89 -16.55
C GLY A 7 7.79 -7.50 -16.97
N CYS A 8 7.47 -7.53 -18.26
CA CYS A 8 6.12 -7.25 -18.76
C CYS A 8 5.08 -8.31 -18.34
N ARG A 9 5.47 -9.60 -18.28
CA ARG A 9 4.61 -10.68 -17.76
C ARG A 9 4.31 -10.45 -16.28
N GLN A 10 5.30 -10.04 -15.49
CA GLN A 10 5.07 -9.71 -14.07
C GLN A 10 4.28 -8.42 -13.87
N PHE A 11 4.47 -7.42 -14.74
CA PHE A 11 3.65 -6.21 -14.71
C PHE A 11 2.17 -6.54 -14.97
N THR A 12 1.89 -7.36 -16.00
CA THR A 12 0.52 -7.79 -16.32
C THR A 12 -0.07 -8.73 -15.27
N ALA A 13 0.72 -9.67 -14.75
CA ALA A 13 0.31 -10.55 -13.65
C ALA A 13 0.04 -9.76 -12.36
N GLY A 14 0.93 -8.82 -12.00
CA GLY A 14 0.78 -7.95 -10.84
C GLY A 14 -0.39 -6.99 -10.96
N GLY A 15 -0.63 -6.44 -12.16
CA GLY A 15 -1.79 -5.59 -12.45
C GLY A 15 -3.11 -6.36 -12.36
N THR A 16 -3.19 -7.55 -12.96
CA THR A 16 -4.40 -8.39 -12.89
C THR A 16 -4.66 -8.88 -11.47
N ALA A 17 -3.62 -9.28 -10.73
CA ALA A 17 -3.72 -9.62 -9.32
C ALA A 17 -4.24 -8.44 -8.48
N GLY A 18 -3.69 -7.24 -8.71
CA GLY A 18 -4.16 -6.01 -8.05
C GLY A 18 -5.62 -5.67 -8.37
N LEU A 19 -6.05 -5.89 -9.61
CA LEU A 19 -7.44 -5.68 -10.00
C LEU A 19 -8.39 -6.65 -9.29
N VAL A 20 -8.02 -7.94 -9.20
CA VAL A 20 -8.81 -8.94 -8.46
C VAL A 20 -8.82 -8.61 -6.96
N GLU A 21 -7.68 -8.22 -6.39
CA GLU A 21 -7.56 -7.78 -4.99
C GLU A 21 -8.56 -6.63 -4.70
N VAL A 22 -8.56 -5.57 -5.52
CA VAL A 22 -9.49 -4.45 -5.37
C VAL A 22 -10.95 -4.92 -5.47
N CYS A 23 -11.28 -5.77 -6.43
CA CYS A 23 -12.65 -6.28 -6.59
C CYS A 23 -13.14 -7.10 -5.38
N ILE A 24 -12.25 -7.85 -4.71
CA ILE A 24 -12.62 -8.64 -3.54
C ILE A 24 -12.67 -7.76 -2.28
N MET A 25 -11.76 -6.79 -2.15
CA MET A 25 -11.62 -5.97 -0.94
C MET A 25 -12.54 -4.74 -0.92
N HIS A 26 -12.94 -4.21 -2.07
CA HIS A 26 -13.73 -2.96 -2.15
C HIS A 26 -15.03 -2.96 -1.31
N PRO A 27 -15.81 -4.06 -1.22
CA PRO A 27 -16.95 -4.12 -0.30
C PRO A 27 -16.56 -3.84 1.16
N LEU A 28 -15.42 -4.35 1.62
CA LEU A 28 -14.93 -4.14 2.98
C LEU A 28 -14.44 -2.69 3.17
N ASP A 29 -13.76 -2.13 2.18
CA ASP A 29 -13.31 -0.73 2.21
C ASP A 29 -14.49 0.25 2.27
N LEU A 30 -15.56 -0.02 1.52
CA LEU A 30 -16.80 0.75 1.57
C LEU A 30 -17.46 0.68 2.94
N LEU A 31 -17.56 -0.51 3.54
CA LEU A 31 -18.13 -0.67 4.88
C LEU A 31 -17.28 0.05 5.94
N LYS A 32 -15.95 -0.06 5.84
CA LYS A 32 -15.02 0.64 6.73
C LYS A 32 -15.18 2.15 6.65
N THR A 33 -15.22 2.71 5.44
CA THR A 33 -15.41 4.17 5.26
C THR A 33 -16.78 4.63 5.77
N ARG A 34 -17.85 3.87 5.53
CA ARG A 34 -19.18 4.19 6.08
C ARG A 34 -19.22 4.19 7.61
N LEU A 35 -18.57 3.22 8.24
CA LEU A 35 -18.47 3.16 9.71
C LEU A 35 -17.62 4.31 10.28
N GLN A 36 -16.57 4.73 9.55
CA GLN A 36 -15.70 5.83 9.98
C GLN A 36 -16.37 7.20 9.82
N ILE A 37 -17.19 7.40 8.78
CA ILE A 37 -17.83 8.68 8.49
C ILE A 37 -19.20 8.78 9.17
N GLY A 38 -19.95 7.67 9.27
CA GLY A 38 -21.34 7.65 9.68
C GLY A 38 -21.55 7.15 11.11
N SER A 39 -22.08 8.01 11.98
CA SER A 39 -22.52 7.67 13.34
C SER A 39 -23.87 6.93 13.41
N HIS A 40 -24.51 6.66 12.27
CA HIS A 40 -25.82 6.00 12.20
C HIS A 40 -25.78 4.47 12.28
N TYR A 41 -24.59 3.87 12.24
CA TYR A 41 -24.44 2.41 12.28
C TYR A 41 -24.03 1.95 13.68
N LYS A 42 -24.74 0.96 14.23
CA LYS A 42 -24.43 0.38 15.55
C LYS A 42 -23.23 -0.56 15.53
N GLY A 43 -22.73 -0.90 14.35
CA GLY A 43 -21.57 -1.77 14.14
C GLY A 43 -21.49 -2.26 12.69
N LEU A 44 -20.49 -3.11 12.42
CA LEU A 44 -20.22 -3.64 11.07
C LEU A 44 -21.40 -4.41 10.49
N ILE A 45 -21.99 -5.31 11.27
CA ILE A 45 -23.13 -6.14 10.82
C ILE A 45 -24.34 -5.26 10.50
N ASP A 46 -24.63 -4.27 11.35
CA ASP A 46 -25.71 -3.30 11.11
C ASP A 46 -25.46 -2.48 9.84
N CYS A 47 -24.22 -2.05 9.60
CA CYS A 47 -23.82 -1.38 8.36
C CYS A 47 -24.03 -2.25 7.11
N ILE A 48 -23.70 -3.54 7.17
CA ILE A 48 -23.92 -4.50 6.08
C ILE A 48 -25.41 -4.63 5.77
N PHE A 49 -26.23 -4.92 6.79
CA PHE A 49 -27.66 -5.13 6.60
C PHE A 49 -28.37 -3.87 6.12
N GLN A 50 -28.06 -2.71 6.68
CA GLN A 50 -28.63 -1.44 6.22
C GLN A 50 -28.21 -1.11 4.79
N THR A 51 -26.93 -1.29 4.44
CA THR A 51 -26.46 -1.05 3.07
C THR A 51 -27.16 -1.98 2.08
N PHE A 52 -27.26 -3.28 2.40
CA PHE A 52 -27.95 -4.24 1.56
C PHE A 52 -29.45 -3.93 1.43
N ARG A 53 -30.13 -3.60 2.52
CA ARG A 53 -31.59 -3.33 2.53
C ARG A 53 -31.96 -2.01 1.86
N ASN A 54 -31.17 -0.96 2.06
CA ASN A 54 -31.52 0.38 1.61
C ASN A 54 -31.02 0.68 0.19
N GLU A 55 -29.90 0.08 -0.24
CA GLU A 55 -29.28 0.38 -1.53
C GLU A 55 -29.07 -0.83 -2.44
N GLY A 56 -29.24 -2.05 -1.91
CA GLY A 56 -29.06 -3.29 -2.65
C GLY A 56 -27.61 -3.79 -2.73
N PRO A 57 -27.39 -4.97 -3.36
CA PRO A 57 -26.08 -5.63 -3.42
C PRO A 57 -25.06 -4.88 -4.29
N THR A 58 -25.48 -4.09 -5.28
CA THR A 58 -24.55 -3.31 -6.12
C THR A 58 -23.97 -2.12 -5.36
N ALA A 59 -24.56 -1.72 -4.23
CA ALA A 59 -24.09 -0.63 -3.40
C ALA A 59 -22.67 -0.87 -2.88
N PHE A 60 -22.32 -2.13 -2.58
CA PHE A 60 -20.98 -2.53 -2.12
C PHE A 60 -19.88 -2.25 -3.14
N TYR A 61 -20.22 -2.06 -4.41
CA TYR A 61 -19.29 -1.77 -5.51
C TYR A 61 -19.36 -0.32 -6.00
N LYS A 62 -20.19 0.53 -5.39
CA LYS A 62 -20.22 1.96 -5.71
C LYS A 62 -18.86 2.58 -5.40
N GLY A 63 -18.34 3.36 -6.35
CA GLY A 63 -17.06 4.05 -6.19
C GLY A 63 -15.82 3.17 -6.30
N ILE A 64 -15.91 1.98 -6.92
CA ILE A 64 -14.73 1.12 -7.16
C ILE A 64 -13.73 1.70 -8.16
N LEU A 65 -14.18 2.63 -9.02
CA LEU A 65 -13.35 3.14 -10.13
C LEU A 65 -12.08 3.87 -9.66
N PRO A 66 -12.11 4.81 -8.69
CA PRO A 66 -10.88 5.45 -8.23
C PRO A 66 -9.87 4.47 -7.60
N PRO A 67 -10.26 3.56 -6.68
CA PRO A 67 -9.35 2.50 -6.20
C PRO A 67 -8.78 1.64 -7.32
N LEU A 68 -9.61 1.23 -8.29
CA LEU A 68 -9.17 0.42 -9.42
C LEU A 68 -8.09 1.13 -10.26
N LEU A 69 -8.29 2.42 -10.53
CA LEU A 69 -7.36 3.24 -11.32
C LEU A 69 -6.09 3.63 -10.53
N ALA A 70 -6.15 3.65 -9.20
CA ALA A 70 -5.00 4.03 -8.36
C ALA A 70 -4.15 2.82 -7.95
N GLU A 71 -4.79 1.75 -7.45
CA GLU A 71 -4.09 0.59 -6.89
C GLU A 71 -3.57 -0.34 -8.00
N THR A 72 -4.26 -0.49 -9.13
CA THR A 72 -3.80 -1.37 -10.22
C THR A 72 -2.44 -0.93 -10.78
N PRO A 73 -2.23 0.35 -11.18
CA PRO A 73 -0.92 0.80 -11.65
C PRO A 73 0.14 0.71 -10.55
N LYS A 74 -0.21 1.04 -9.31
CA LYS A 74 0.68 0.94 -8.15
C LYS A 74 1.18 -0.49 -7.94
N ARG A 75 0.30 -1.49 -7.95
CA ARG A 75 0.67 -2.91 -7.85
C ARG A 75 1.52 -3.36 -9.04
N ALA A 76 1.18 -2.93 -10.25
CA ALA A 76 1.93 -3.28 -11.45
C ALA A 76 3.37 -2.72 -11.42
N THR A 77 3.53 -1.43 -11.06
CA THR A 77 4.86 -0.80 -10.88
C THR A 77 5.66 -1.48 -9.78
N LYS A 78 5.02 -1.82 -8.66
CA LYS A 78 5.65 -2.54 -7.54
C LYS A 78 6.23 -3.88 -8.01
N PHE A 79 5.44 -4.76 -8.60
CA PHE A 79 5.94 -6.08 -9.03
C PHE A 79 6.99 -5.98 -10.14
N PHE A 80 6.85 -5.04 -11.07
CA PHE A 80 7.86 -4.79 -12.09
C PHE A 80 9.21 -4.35 -11.49
N THR A 81 9.20 -3.34 -10.62
CA THR A 81 10.44 -2.83 -10.00
C THR A 81 11.05 -3.83 -9.04
N PHE A 82 10.23 -4.59 -8.32
CA PHE A 82 10.70 -5.66 -7.46
C PHE A 82 11.51 -6.70 -8.24
N GLU A 83 11.05 -7.12 -9.42
CA GLU A 83 11.79 -8.09 -10.24
C GLU A 83 13.15 -7.56 -10.68
N VAL A 84 13.18 -6.30 -11.14
CA VAL A 84 14.43 -5.62 -11.53
C VAL A 84 15.42 -5.57 -10.36
N TYR A 85 14.96 -5.21 -9.16
CA TYR A 85 15.84 -5.13 -8.00
C TYR A 85 16.22 -6.50 -7.45
N LYS A 86 15.30 -7.47 -7.47
CA LYS A 86 15.58 -8.85 -7.08
C LYS A 86 16.72 -9.40 -7.92
N ASP A 87 16.66 -9.24 -9.24
CA ASP A 87 17.73 -9.67 -10.14
C ASP A 87 19.05 -8.93 -9.88
N LEU A 88 18.98 -7.64 -9.54
CA LEU A 88 20.17 -6.84 -9.22
C LEU A 88 20.88 -7.32 -7.93
N PHE A 89 20.10 -7.71 -6.92
CA PHE A 89 20.60 -8.17 -5.62
C PHE A 89 20.82 -9.69 -5.54
N ASN A 90 20.31 -10.47 -6.49
CA ASN A 90 20.48 -11.92 -6.55
C ASN A 90 21.91 -12.31 -6.95
N LYS A 91 22.83 -12.11 -6.00
CA LYS A 91 24.25 -12.48 -6.11
C LYS A 91 24.54 -13.64 -5.17
N PRO A 92 25.40 -14.61 -5.55
CA PRO A 92 25.74 -15.77 -4.71
C PRO A 92 26.31 -15.41 -3.33
N SER A 93 26.88 -14.21 -3.20
CA SER A 93 27.50 -13.72 -1.97
C SER A 93 26.51 -13.13 -0.95
N ILE A 94 25.24 -12.96 -1.31
CA ILE A 94 24.24 -12.29 -0.48
C ILE A 94 23.17 -13.31 -0.11
N ASP A 95 22.81 -13.38 1.18
CA ASP A 95 21.72 -14.23 1.65
C ASP A 95 20.41 -13.92 0.87
N PRO A 96 19.68 -14.93 0.39
CA PRO A 96 18.45 -14.73 -0.38
C PRO A 96 17.40 -13.87 0.35
N SER A 97 17.26 -14.00 1.67
CA SER A 97 16.32 -13.20 2.46
C SER A 97 16.73 -11.73 2.47
N LEU A 98 18.02 -11.46 2.64
CA LEU A 98 18.56 -10.10 2.60
C LEU A 98 18.41 -9.50 1.20
N SER A 99 18.72 -10.26 0.15
CA SER A 99 18.54 -9.83 -1.24
C SER A 99 17.09 -9.42 -1.52
N LEU A 100 16.13 -10.24 -1.09
CA LEU A 100 14.69 -9.95 -1.26
C LEU A 100 14.22 -8.78 -0.39
N SER A 101 14.78 -8.62 0.81
CA SER A 101 14.50 -7.47 1.68
C SER A 101 15.01 -6.17 1.04
N LEU A 102 16.22 -6.16 0.49
CA LEU A 102 16.80 -5.03 -0.23
C LEU A 102 16.02 -4.70 -1.50
N ALA A 103 15.63 -5.73 -2.26
CA ALA A 103 14.77 -5.57 -3.42
C ALA A 103 13.40 -4.98 -3.03
N GLY A 104 12.83 -5.46 -1.92
CA GLY A 104 11.60 -4.93 -1.33
C GLY A 104 11.74 -3.46 -0.91
N LEU A 105 12.84 -3.10 -0.26
CA LEU A 105 13.13 -1.72 0.13
C LEU A 105 13.21 -0.80 -1.09
N CYS A 106 14.06 -1.13 -2.08
CA CYS A 106 14.22 -0.32 -3.29
C CYS A 106 12.91 -0.19 -4.08
N CYS A 107 12.17 -1.29 -4.20
CA CYS A 107 10.83 -1.31 -4.79
C CYS A 107 9.88 -0.36 -4.06
N GLY A 108 9.82 -0.44 -2.72
CA GLY A 108 8.95 0.40 -1.91
C GLY A 108 9.30 1.88 -2.00
N LEU A 109 10.58 2.22 -2.09
CA LEU A 109 11.03 3.59 -2.29
C LEU A 109 10.61 4.12 -3.68
N THR A 110 10.81 3.32 -4.73
CA THR A 110 10.38 3.69 -6.09
C THR A 110 8.87 3.82 -6.19
N GLU A 111 8.13 2.89 -5.59
CA GLU A 111 6.67 2.96 -5.46
C GLU A 111 6.26 4.26 -4.79
N ALA A 112 6.86 4.63 -3.65
CA ALA A 112 6.55 5.88 -2.95
C ALA A 112 6.73 7.12 -3.83
N VAL A 113 7.82 7.20 -4.61
CA VAL A 113 8.03 8.34 -5.52
C VAL A 113 6.95 8.39 -6.59
N VAL A 114 6.62 7.24 -7.20
CA VAL A 114 5.63 7.18 -8.27
C VAL A 114 4.22 7.47 -7.76
N VAL A 115 3.85 6.96 -6.59
CA VAL A 115 2.46 6.98 -6.10
C VAL A 115 2.14 8.18 -5.24
N ASN A 116 3.12 8.85 -4.62
CA ASN A 116 2.85 9.99 -3.73
C ASN A 116 1.99 11.09 -4.37
N PRO A 117 2.19 11.45 -5.67
CA PRO A 117 1.31 12.35 -6.39
C PRO A 117 -0.16 11.90 -6.47
N PHE A 118 -0.39 10.59 -6.62
CA PHE A 118 -1.72 10.00 -6.82
C PHE A 118 -2.44 9.75 -5.50
N GLU A 119 -1.72 9.38 -4.43
CA GLU A 119 -2.33 9.07 -3.13
C GLU A 119 -3.02 10.27 -2.48
N GLN A 120 -2.48 11.48 -2.63
CA GLN A 120 -3.12 12.65 -2.03
C GLN A 120 -4.38 13.10 -2.77
N LYS A 121 -4.52 12.76 -4.06
CA LYS A 121 -5.38 13.52 -4.98
C LYS A 121 -6.02 12.59 -6.00
N SER A 122 -7.18 12.07 -5.64
CA SER A 122 -8.02 11.16 -6.44
C SER A 122 -8.39 11.68 -7.84
N SER A 123 -8.06 12.92 -8.21
CA SER A 123 -8.36 13.49 -9.52
C SER A 123 -7.17 14.26 -10.09
N ALA A 124 -6.85 14.01 -11.37
CA ALA A 124 -5.81 14.71 -12.11
C ALA A 124 -6.06 16.24 -12.19
N ALA A 125 -7.32 16.68 -12.08
CA ALA A 125 -7.68 18.09 -11.98
C ALA A 125 -7.15 18.71 -10.68
N LEU A 126 -7.39 18.06 -9.53
CA LEU A 126 -6.88 18.48 -8.23
C LEU A 126 -5.35 18.44 -8.16
N ALA A 127 -4.73 17.44 -8.80
CA ALA A 127 -3.27 17.38 -8.93
C ALA A 127 -2.72 18.58 -9.72
N ARG A 128 -3.33 18.92 -10.86
CA ARG A 128 -2.95 20.10 -11.67
C ARG A 128 -3.12 21.40 -10.91
N GLU A 129 -4.23 21.57 -10.20
CA GLU A 129 -4.50 22.75 -9.41
C GLU A 129 -3.45 22.95 -8.31
N ILE A 130 -3.09 21.89 -7.60
CA ILE A 130 -2.09 22.02 -6.53
C ILE A 130 -0.68 22.21 -7.08
N VAL A 131 -0.35 21.64 -8.24
CA VAL A 131 0.91 22.00 -8.94
C VAL A 131 0.93 23.48 -9.30
N ARG A 132 -0.21 24.08 -9.64
CA ARG A 132 -0.31 25.52 -9.94
C ARG A 132 -0.18 26.39 -8.68
N ILE A 133 -0.76 25.98 -7.56
CA ILE A 133 -0.80 26.78 -6.31
C ILE A 133 0.46 26.54 -5.46
N ASP A 134 0.76 25.29 -5.13
CA ASP A 134 1.83 24.91 -4.18
C ASP A 134 3.07 24.32 -4.86
N GLY A 135 3.03 24.12 -6.17
CA GLY A 135 4.12 23.54 -6.95
C GLY A 135 4.22 22.01 -6.83
N ILE A 136 5.24 21.47 -7.50
CA ILE A 136 5.55 20.03 -7.48
C ILE A 136 6.25 19.65 -6.16
N GLY A 137 6.93 20.58 -5.50
CA GLY A 137 7.83 20.30 -4.38
C GLY A 137 7.17 19.76 -3.09
N LYS A 138 7.96 19.75 -2.01
CA LYS A 138 7.59 19.21 -0.68
C LYS A 138 6.33 19.85 -0.07
N LYS A 139 5.94 21.05 -0.53
CA LYS A 139 4.73 21.73 -0.05
C LYS A 139 3.47 21.30 -0.79
N GLY A 140 3.57 20.96 -2.07
CA GLY A 140 2.47 20.56 -2.95
C GLY A 140 2.43 19.05 -3.20
N LEU A 141 2.73 18.62 -4.43
CA LEU A 141 2.51 17.24 -4.89
C LEU A 141 3.34 16.18 -4.14
N TYR A 142 4.56 16.53 -3.70
CA TYR A 142 5.43 15.64 -2.94
C TYR A 142 5.40 15.88 -1.42
N CYS A 143 4.30 16.47 -0.93
CA CYS A 143 4.05 16.56 0.50
C CYS A 143 4.03 15.17 1.15
N GLY A 144 4.72 15.05 2.29
CA GLY A 144 4.78 13.79 3.03
C GLY A 144 5.59 12.69 2.37
N LEU A 145 6.32 12.98 1.28
CA LEU A 145 7.13 11.98 0.57
C LEU A 145 8.07 11.23 1.52
N THR A 146 8.69 11.89 2.50
CA THR A 146 9.55 11.20 3.47
C THR A 146 8.80 10.17 4.30
N SER A 147 7.57 10.46 4.69
CA SER A 147 6.71 9.51 5.39
C SER A 147 6.26 8.38 4.47
N THR A 148 5.92 8.69 3.22
CA THR A 148 5.54 7.67 2.21
C THR A 148 6.71 6.75 1.87
N LEU A 149 7.94 7.29 1.76
CA LEU A 149 9.18 6.53 1.55
C LEU A 149 9.45 5.60 2.73
N ALA A 150 9.40 6.11 3.96
CA ALA A 150 9.58 5.29 5.15
C ALA A 150 8.52 4.20 5.22
N ARG A 151 7.26 4.54 4.95
CA ARG A 151 6.14 3.61 4.95
C ARG A 151 6.32 2.48 3.94
N ASN A 152 6.39 2.83 2.65
CA ASN A 152 6.46 1.83 1.59
C ASN A 152 7.78 1.05 1.63
N GLY A 153 8.89 1.73 1.95
CA GLY A 153 10.19 1.10 2.07
C GLY A 153 10.20 0.05 3.18
N THR A 154 9.81 0.41 4.40
CA THR A 154 9.81 -0.52 5.54
C THR A 154 8.78 -1.63 5.34
N TRP A 155 7.56 -1.33 4.91
CA TRP A 155 6.53 -2.35 4.69
C TRP A 155 6.98 -3.37 3.64
N ASN A 156 7.50 -2.93 2.48
CA ASN A 156 7.92 -3.86 1.43
C ASN A 156 9.18 -4.64 1.82
N MET A 157 10.14 -4.01 2.49
CA MET A 157 11.35 -4.69 3.00
C MET A 157 10.98 -5.86 3.92
N ILE A 158 10.13 -5.61 4.92
CA ILE A 158 9.71 -6.62 5.89
C ILE A 158 8.84 -7.68 5.22
N TYR A 159 7.87 -7.26 4.39
CA TYR A 159 6.98 -8.19 3.70
C TYR A 159 7.76 -9.18 2.83
N PHE A 160 8.64 -8.71 1.95
CA PHE A 160 9.37 -9.59 1.04
C PHE A 160 10.46 -10.41 1.75
N GLY A 161 11.12 -9.85 2.77
CA GLY A 161 12.08 -10.56 3.60
C GLY A 161 11.45 -11.72 4.38
N LEU A 162 10.31 -11.48 5.04
CA LEU A 162 9.58 -12.51 5.76
C LEU A 162 8.94 -13.53 4.82
N TYR A 163 8.43 -13.08 3.67
CA TYR A 163 7.81 -13.95 2.68
C TYR A 163 8.78 -15.05 2.25
N HIS A 164 10.07 -14.73 2.04
CA HIS A 164 11.07 -15.75 1.69
C HIS A 164 11.29 -16.77 2.81
N ASN A 165 11.57 -16.29 4.02
CA ASN A 165 11.92 -17.16 5.15
C ASN A 165 10.81 -18.16 5.48
N ILE A 166 9.55 -17.71 5.42
CA ILE A 166 8.42 -18.55 5.80
C ILE A 166 7.94 -19.41 4.61
N LYS A 167 8.12 -18.96 3.35
CA LYS A 167 7.82 -19.76 2.16
C LYS A 167 8.57 -21.10 2.16
N LEU A 168 9.75 -21.17 2.75
CA LEU A 168 10.55 -22.40 2.87
C LEU A 168 9.82 -23.52 3.66
N TYR A 169 8.82 -23.18 4.47
CA TYR A 169 8.03 -24.14 5.23
C TYR A 169 6.69 -24.50 4.56
N VAL A 170 6.36 -23.88 3.42
CA VAL A 170 5.11 -24.17 2.69
C VAL A 170 5.39 -25.27 1.66
N PRO A 171 4.66 -26.42 1.70
CA PRO A 171 4.87 -27.53 0.77
C PRO A 171 4.72 -27.10 -0.68
N ASP A 172 5.45 -27.74 -1.59
CA ASP A 172 5.43 -27.36 -2.99
C ASP A 172 4.07 -27.64 -3.65
N ALA A 173 3.72 -26.80 -4.63
CA ALA A 173 2.42 -26.88 -5.30
C ALA A 173 2.22 -28.19 -6.07
N ALA A 174 3.31 -28.82 -6.50
CA ALA A 174 3.30 -30.09 -7.22
C ALA A 174 2.88 -31.26 -6.32
N GLU A 175 3.15 -31.19 -5.01
CA GLU A 175 2.79 -32.25 -4.07
C GLU A 175 1.36 -32.09 -3.57
N ASN A 176 1.02 -30.91 -3.07
CA ASN A 176 -0.29 -30.63 -2.47
C ASN A 176 -0.79 -29.22 -2.85
N PRO A 177 -1.54 -29.08 -3.96
CA PRO A 177 -1.99 -27.79 -4.46
C PRO A 177 -2.79 -26.98 -3.43
N MET A 178 -3.71 -27.63 -2.71
CA MET A 178 -4.55 -26.96 -1.71
C MET A 178 -3.75 -26.51 -0.49
N THR A 179 -2.85 -27.35 0.02
CA THR A 179 -1.96 -26.99 1.14
C THR A 179 -1.01 -25.87 0.75
N ASN A 180 -0.48 -25.88 -0.48
CA ASN A 180 0.33 -24.79 -1.00
C ASN A 180 -0.48 -23.49 -1.08
N LEU A 181 -1.71 -23.53 -1.61
CA LEU A 181 -2.58 -22.36 -1.70
C LEU A 181 -2.87 -21.77 -0.32
N PHE A 182 -3.38 -22.58 0.61
CA PHE A 182 -3.70 -22.12 1.97
C PHE A 182 -2.45 -21.69 2.73
N GLY A 183 -1.33 -22.40 2.56
CA GLY A 183 -0.04 -22.03 3.13
C GLY A 183 0.47 -20.68 2.62
N ARG A 184 0.32 -20.40 1.32
CA ARG A 184 0.67 -19.08 0.73
C ARG A 184 -0.26 -17.96 1.19
N VAL A 185 -1.55 -18.25 1.37
CA VAL A 185 -2.50 -17.29 1.95
C VAL A 185 -2.13 -16.97 3.40
N ALA A 186 -1.90 -17.99 4.23
CA ALA A 186 -1.49 -17.82 5.62
C ALA A 186 -0.14 -17.09 5.74
N LEU A 187 0.81 -17.40 4.85
CA LEU A 187 2.08 -16.71 4.70
C LEU A 187 1.87 -15.22 4.40
N GLY A 188 1.10 -14.90 3.36
CA GLY A 188 0.80 -13.53 2.96
C GLY A 188 0.14 -12.74 4.08
N PHE A 189 -0.80 -13.37 4.80
CA PHE A 189 -1.45 -12.79 5.96
C PHE A 189 -0.48 -12.51 7.11
N THR A 190 0.39 -13.47 7.44
CA THR A 190 1.34 -13.34 8.56
C THR A 190 2.41 -12.30 8.26
N ALA A 191 3.05 -12.39 7.08
CA ALA A 191 4.05 -11.42 6.65
C ALA A 191 3.44 -10.02 6.50
N GLY A 192 2.23 -9.92 5.94
CA GLY A 192 1.48 -8.66 5.81
C GLY A 192 1.12 -8.04 7.15
N THR A 193 0.72 -8.85 8.13
CA THR A 193 0.41 -8.39 9.49
C THR A 193 1.65 -7.86 10.19
N LEU A 194 2.75 -8.60 10.18
CA LEU A 194 4.00 -8.19 10.81
C LEU A 194 4.59 -6.94 10.14
N ALA A 195 4.59 -6.89 8.80
CA ALA A 195 4.98 -5.70 8.06
C ALA A 195 4.10 -4.50 8.41
N SER A 196 2.80 -4.70 8.56
CA SER A 196 1.86 -3.63 8.94
C SER A 196 2.12 -3.13 10.36
N VAL A 197 2.35 -4.00 11.34
CA VAL A 197 2.68 -3.61 12.72
C VAL A 197 3.92 -2.71 12.77
N ALA A 198 4.99 -3.12 12.07
CA ALA A 198 6.21 -2.32 11.99
C ALA A 198 6.01 -0.99 11.23
N ASN A 199 4.98 -0.91 10.38
CA ASN A 199 4.71 0.22 9.51
C ASN A 199 3.74 1.27 10.10
N ILE A 200 2.90 0.88 11.07
CA ILE A 200 1.90 1.77 11.69
C ILE A 200 2.47 3.14 12.11
N PRO A 201 3.64 3.25 12.77
CA PRO A 201 4.18 4.56 13.16
C PRO A 201 4.42 5.50 11.96
N PHE A 202 4.84 4.96 10.82
CA PHE A 202 5.04 5.73 9.58
C PHE A 202 3.71 6.12 8.94
N ASP A 203 2.68 5.25 9.03
CA ASP A 203 1.32 5.58 8.59
C ASP A 203 0.71 6.73 9.40
N VAL A 204 0.91 6.73 10.73
CA VAL A 204 0.48 7.83 11.59
C VAL A 204 1.19 9.13 11.20
N ALA A 205 2.52 9.09 11.06
CA ALA A 205 3.29 10.26 10.65
C ALA A 205 2.88 10.78 9.26
N LYS A 206 2.63 9.90 8.30
CA LYS A 206 2.14 10.25 6.96
C LYS A 206 0.77 10.93 7.05
N SER A 207 -0.15 10.37 7.81
CA SER A 207 -1.51 10.91 7.97
C SER A 207 -1.49 12.31 8.59
N ARG A 208 -0.60 12.58 9.55
CA ARG A 208 -0.43 13.92 10.15
C ARG A 208 0.23 14.93 9.21
N VAL A 209 1.19 14.50 8.39
CA VAL A 209 1.88 15.38 7.42
C VAL A 209 1.02 15.71 6.20
N GLN A 210 0.26 14.74 5.70
CA GLN A 210 -0.58 14.87 4.51
C GLN A 210 -2.01 15.36 4.83
N GLY A 211 -2.45 15.18 6.08
CA GLY A 211 -3.79 15.57 6.53
C GLY A 211 -3.91 17.04 6.96
N PRO A 212 -5.11 17.43 7.42
CA PRO A 212 -5.40 18.77 7.91
C PRO A 212 -4.46 19.15 9.05
N GLN A 213 -3.95 20.38 9.02
CA GLN A 213 -3.09 20.91 10.08
C GLN A 213 -3.97 21.44 11.24
N PRO A 214 -3.50 21.38 12.51
CA PRO A 214 -4.30 21.80 13.66
C PRO A 214 -4.66 23.29 13.65
N GLU A 215 -3.77 24.12 13.09
CA GLU A 215 -3.95 25.56 12.97
C GLU A 215 -3.93 25.94 11.49
N LEU A 216 -4.90 26.78 11.08
CA LEU A 216 -4.99 27.32 9.73
C LEU A 216 -3.74 28.16 9.42
N GLY A 217 -3.01 27.79 8.37
CA GLY A 217 -1.83 28.52 7.90
C GLY A 217 -0.49 28.11 8.53
N ILE A 218 -0.49 27.34 9.63
CA ILE A 218 0.73 26.84 10.27
C ILE A 218 0.85 25.34 10.04
N ARG A 219 1.91 24.94 9.33
CA ARG A 219 2.18 23.53 9.09
C ARG A 219 2.98 22.95 10.26
N LYS A 220 2.30 22.31 11.21
CA LYS A 220 2.94 21.69 12.38
C LYS A 220 3.83 20.50 11.99
N TYR A 221 3.38 19.72 11.01
CA TYR A 221 4.01 18.47 10.59
C TYR A 221 4.69 18.63 9.22
N HIS A 222 6.03 18.58 9.18
CA HIS A 222 6.81 18.82 7.96
C HIS A 222 7.44 17.56 7.34
N GLY A 223 7.71 16.54 8.15
CA GLY A 223 8.35 15.31 7.67
C GLY A 223 8.26 14.17 8.66
N CYS A 224 8.56 12.95 8.20
CA CYS A 224 8.34 11.72 8.96
C CYS A 224 8.94 11.77 10.37
N TRP A 225 10.26 11.94 10.49
CA TRP A 225 10.95 11.85 11.78
C TRP A 225 10.56 12.96 12.76
N GLN A 226 10.47 14.21 12.27
CA GLN A 226 10.03 15.34 13.09
C GLN A 226 8.59 15.14 13.57
N SER A 227 7.71 14.63 12.70
CA SER A 227 6.32 14.37 13.07
C SER A 227 6.22 13.24 14.09
N MET A 228 6.93 12.13 13.90
CA MET A 228 6.96 11.04 14.87
C MET A 228 7.46 11.50 16.25
N LYS A 229 8.56 12.27 16.29
CA LYS A 229 9.10 12.80 17.54
C LYS A 229 8.12 13.75 18.22
N LEU A 230 7.39 14.56 17.46
CA LEU A 230 6.41 15.50 17.98
C LEU A 230 5.18 14.78 18.52
N ILE A 231 4.66 13.80 17.77
CA ILE A 231 3.52 12.97 18.18
C ILE A 231 3.86 12.22 19.47
N TYR A 232 5.01 11.56 19.52
CA TYR A 232 5.45 10.85 20.73
C TYR A 232 5.58 11.79 21.95
N LYS A 233 5.98 13.05 21.72
CA LYS A 233 6.11 14.04 22.79
C LYS A 233 4.74 14.55 23.28
N GLU A 234 3.76 14.68 22.41
CA GLU A 234 2.48 15.31 22.70
C GLU A 234 1.34 14.33 23.01
N GLU A 235 1.33 13.17 22.35
CA GLU A 235 0.25 12.18 22.41
C GLU A 235 0.67 10.88 23.13
N GLY A 236 1.98 10.62 23.22
CA GLY A 236 2.55 9.35 23.71
C GLY A 236 2.68 8.31 22.60
#